data_AF-A0AA42RXA8-F1
#
_entry.id   AF-A0AA42RXA8-F1
#
_cell.length_a   1.000
_cell.length_b   1.000
_cell.length_c   1.000
_cell.angle_alpha   90.00
_cell.angle_beta   90.00
_cell.angle_gamma   90.00
#
_symmetry.space_group_name_H-M   'P 1'
#
loop_
_entity.id
_entity.type
_entity.pdbx_description
1 polymer ?
#
loop_
_entity_poly.entity_id
_entity_poly.type
_entity_poly.pdbx_seq_one_letter_code
_entity_poly.pdbx_strand_id
1 'polypeptide(L)'
;MEFLPFFINHNLFIEPDTPENFEDLYTGINTNSGNGLIATSLAKILGVRTYTGGIRNIFLCHKDDVNFEHINEKYSHAILIFEDHIGEQWNHLPWTRMQGVLEALDLPLIVFSLGCCGVNKTPDRVVSEISMEARNFFAFLSRKAVSIGVRGTFTGQVMELLGIRNYQVVGCPTYFEAGRDRVVERPRPTAESAVVGVGLFTSNTIENVHHVLQSEVELLRALIDVAPITQQDSNSFMAVPWPNYASKFLNALACDRVRFFTDPAEWRDYFDESVALTVGTRVHGSIVSLNKGRPALVTAGDVRAEEMCRLFQIPHLPGAYLADASPAELADMADPTALNAAYPELYDSFISWLVNVCGLPVPEKPLEFIDWRVYRAALLPGPVAAERLRGASAASEVQRLSLDLSTATSEIQRFSADQSTATNEIQRLSLDLSTATSEIQRLSLDLSTATNEIQRLSLDLTMANDRQMDLSATLDSLSAQHEGLSAHTSEVERRLALLHQSWSWRLTKPLRWAKTIIRRQ
;
A
#
# COMPACT_ATOMS: atom_id res chain seq x y z
N MET A 1 17.67 48.70 26.83
CA MET A 1 18.58 47.64 26.33
C MET A 1 18.60 47.75 24.82
N GLU A 2 19.76 47.62 24.18
CA GLU A 2 19.86 47.53 22.72
C GLU A 2 19.10 46.29 22.22
N PHE A 3 18.56 46.34 21.01
CA PHE A 3 17.81 45.19 20.47
C PHE A 3 18.76 44.05 20.15
N LEU A 4 18.63 42.98 20.93
CA LEU A 4 19.38 41.74 20.82
C LEU A 4 18.40 40.58 20.99
N PRO A 5 17.85 40.00 19.91
CA PRO A 5 16.86 38.93 20.02
C PRO A 5 17.52 37.57 20.27
N PHE A 6 16.81 36.69 20.96
CA PHE A 6 17.14 35.26 21.09
C PHE A 6 16.19 34.45 20.22
N PHE A 7 16.72 33.72 19.22
CA PHE A 7 15.90 32.98 18.25
C PHE A 7 15.63 31.56 18.74
N ILE A 8 14.37 31.17 18.85
CA ILE A 8 13.95 29.87 19.33
C ILE A 8 13.28 29.12 18.18
N ASN A 9 13.71 27.87 17.98
CA ASN A 9 13.29 27.01 16.88
C ASN A 9 13.71 27.58 15.52
N HIS A 10 14.97 28.00 15.40
CA HIS A 10 15.49 28.59 14.17
C HIS A 10 15.85 27.56 13.08
N ASN A 11 15.97 26.27 13.42
CA ASN A 11 16.13 25.15 12.49
C ASN A 11 17.33 25.26 11.53
N LEU A 12 18.45 25.82 12.01
CA LEU A 12 19.69 25.99 11.23
C LEU A 12 20.87 25.45 12.04
N PHE A 13 21.85 24.86 11.37
CA PHE A 13 23.17 24.60 11.93
C PHE A 13 24.02 25.84 11.68
N ILE A 14 24.41 26.53 12.73
CA ILE A 14 25.16 27.80 12.69
C ILE A 14 26.50 27.57 13.38
N GLU A 15 27.61 28.00 12.76
CA GLU A 15 28.96 27.78 13.30
C GLU A 15 29.04 28.09 14.81
N PRO A 16 29.69 27.21 15.61
CA PRO A 16 30.47 26.04 15.19
C PRO A 16 29.66 24.74 14.98
N ASP A 17 28.32 24.78 15.08
CA ASP A 17 27.50 23.57 14.98
C ASP A 17 27.54 22.96 13.57
N THR A 18 27.84 21.68 13.49
CA THR A 18 27.74 20.87 12.27
C THR A 18 26.99 19.58 12.55
N PRO A 19 26.16 19.08 11.62
CA PRO A 19 25.45 17.83 11.84
C PRO A 19 26.41 16.63 11.91
N GLU A 20 26.15 15.70 12.82
CA GLU A 20 26.96 14.48 12.96
C GLU A 20 26.72 13.46 11.84
N ASN A 21 25.47 13.39 11.36
CA ASN A 21 25.01 12.47 10.32
C ASN A 21 23.68 12.97 9.71
N PHE A 22 23.14 12.24 8.74
CA PHE A 22 21.86 12.58 8.12
C PHE A 22 20.70 12.75 9.12
N GLU A 23 20.56 11.88 10.13
CA GLU A 23 19.44 11.96 11.08
C GLU A 23 19.53 13.19 11.96
N ASP A 24 20.74 13.54 12.42
CA ASP A 24 20.98 14.76 13.18
C ASP A 24 20.70 16.00 12.32
N LEU A 25 21.15 16.02 11.06
CA LEU A 25 20.81 17.10 10.13
C LEU A 25 19.29 17.22 9.95
N TYR A 26 18.63 16.12 9.58
CA TYR A 26 17.22 16.08 9.24
C TYR A 26 16.35 16.46 10.44
N THR A 27 16.65 15.95 11.63
CA THR A 27 15.92 16.30 12.85
C THR A 27 16.27 17.73 13.31
N GLY A 28 17.52 18.15 13.16
CA GLY A 28 17.99 19.48 13.55
C GLY A 28 17.38 20.62 12.75
N ILE A 29 17.02 20.40 11.49
CA ILE A 29 16.24 21.34 10.65
C ILE A 29 14.72 21.16 10.82
N ASN A 30 14.29 20.37 11.81
CA ASN A 30 12.90 19.98 12.03
C ASN A 30 12.25 19.39 10.77
N THR A 31 12.94 18.46 10.14
CA THR A 31 12.55 17.66 8.97
C THR A 31 12.34 18.43 7.66
N ASN A 32 12.50 19.75 7.64
CA ASN A 32 12.23 20.56 6.46
C ASN A 32 13.17 21.77 6.37
N SER A 33 13.98 21.88 5.31
CA SER A 33 14.91 23.00 5.14
C SER A 33 14.23 24.37 5.00
N GLY A 34 12.95 24.39 4.61
CA GLY A 34 12.16 25.62 4.54
C GLY A 34 11.94 26.27 5.91
N ASN A 35 12.07 25.53 7.00
CA ASN A 35 11.87 26.07 8.35
C ASN A 35 12.96 27.11 8.71
N GLY A 36 14.20 26.86 8.30
CA GLY A 36 15.34 27.77 8.52
C GLY A 36 15.23 29.09 7.74
N LEU A 37 14.46 29.13 6.64
CA LEU A 37 14.20 30.36 5.90
C LEU A 37 13.50 31.41 6.78
N ILE A 38 12.62 30.97 7.69
CA ILE A 38 11.83 31.88 8.55
C ILE A 38 12.77 32.70 9.44
N ALA A 39 13.75 32.04 10.07
CA ALA A 39 14.72 32.69 10.95
C ALA A 39 15.59 33.70 10.20
N THR A 40 16.16 33.32 9.06
CA THR A 40 17.03 34.21 8.28
C THR A 40 16.25 35.39 7.65
N SER A 41 15.00 35.16 7.25
CA SER A 41 14.11 36.21 6.74
C SER A 41 13.79 37.23 7.84
N LEU A 42 13.45 36.76 9.05
CA LEU A 42 13.23 37.62 10.21
C LEU A 42 14.50 38.39 10.58
N ALA A 43 15.67 37.76 10.55
CA ALA A 43 16.94 38.43 10.81
C ALA A 43 17.17 39.61 9.83
N LYS A 44 16.91 39.40 8.54
CA LYS A 44 16.99 40.47 7.53
C LYS A 44 15.99 41.58 7.81
N ILE A 45 14.73 41.23 8.08
CA ILE A 45 13.64 42.19 8.33
C ILE A 45 13.89 43.01 9.60
N LEU A 46 14.45 42.40 10.64
CA LEU A 46 14.69 43.03 11.94
C LEU A 46 16.08 43.70 12.06
N GLY A 47 16.88 43.73 10.99
CA GLY A 47 18.20 44.34 11.02
C GLY A 47 19.27 43.55 11.79
N VAL A 48 19.07 42.25 12.02
CA VAL A 48 19.99 41.38 12.77
C VAL A 48 21.05 40.79 11.85
N ARG A 49 22.11 41.56 11.61
CA ARG A 49 23.19 41.20 10.69
C ARG A 49 23.97 39.95 11.12
N THR A 50 24.31 39.84 12.40
CA THR A 50 25.11 38.73 12.95
C THR A 50 24.25 37.86 13.85
N TYR A 51 24.51 36.55 13.86
CA TYR A 51 23.78 35.65 14.74
C TYR A 51 24.00 36.02 16.21
N THR A 52 22.90 36.14 16.96
CA THR A 52 22.91 36.64 18.34
C THR A 52 22.90 35.51 19.37
N GLY A 53 22.30 34.37 19.02
CA GLY A 53 22.10 33.22 19.89
C GLY A 53 20.67 32.69 19.82
N GLY A 54 20.48 31.43 20.20
CA GLY A 54 19.21 30.77 20.02
C GLY A 54 19.18 29.28 20.37
N ILE A 55 17.98 28.71 20.26
CA ILE A 55 17.71 27.27 20.36
C ILE A 55 17.38 26.79 18.94
N ARG A 56 18.15 25.82 18.42
CA ARG A 56 17.97 25.28 17.07
C ARG A 56 16.62 24.64 16.86
N ASN A 57 16.30 23.63 17.66
CA ASN A 57 15.05 22.89 17.60
C ASN A 57 14.48 22.75 19.01
N ILE A 58 13.42 23.50 19.32
CA ILE A 58 12.81 23.48 20.66
C ILE A 58 12.17 22.13 20.99
N PHE A 59 11.77 21.36 19.98
CA PHE A 59 11.19 20.04 20.16
C PHE A 59 12.20 19.02 20.69
N LEU A 60 13.51 19.29 20.63
CA LEU A 60 14.57 18.45 21.21
C LEU A 60 15.17 19.02 22.49
N CYS A 61 14.93 20.31 22.77
CA CYS A 61 15.58 21.03 23.85
C CYS A 61 15.07 20.59 25.24
N HIS A 62 15.99 20.33 26.17
CA HIS A 62 15.68 20.21 27.60
C HIS A 62 16.05 21.50 28.33
N LYS A 63 15.25 21.82 29.36
CA LYS A 63 15.46 23.00 30.20
C LYS A 63 16.85 23.01 30.85
N ASP A 64 17.35 21.85 31.26
CA ASP A 64 18.63 21.73 31.96
C ASP A 64 19.84 21.99 31.05
N ASP A 65 19.65 21.96 29.72
CA ASP A 65 20.70 22.25 28.74
C ASP A 65 20.85 23.74 28.44
N VAL A 66 20.01 24.60 29.04
CA VAL A 66 19.89 26.01 28.70
C VAL A 66 20.20 26.91 29.90
N ASN A 67 21.17 27.81 29.75
CA ASN A 67 21.50 28.81 30.76
C ASN A 67 20.53 30.01 30.68
N PHE A 68 19.36 29.89 31.33
CA PHE A 68 18.32 30.93 31.32
C PHE A 68 18.72 32.21 32.07
N GLU A 69 19.54 32.11 33.11
CA GLU A 69 20.06 33.29 33.83
C GLU A 69 20.83 34.19 32.85
N HIS A 70 21.79 33.61 32.13
CA HIS A 70 22.52 34.33 31.09
C HIS A 70 21.60 34.88 29.98
N ILE A 71 20.61 34.10 29.55
CA ILE A 71 19.69 34.53 28.49
C ILE A 71 18.84 35.73 28.93
N ASN A 72 18.26 35.65 30.13
CA ASN A 72 17.38 36.70 30.67
C ASN A 72 18.15 37.99 30.99
N GLU A 73 19.44 37.91 31.29
CA GLU A 73 20.31 39.08 31.48
C GLU A 73 20.76 39.72 30.16
N LYS A 74 21.06 38.91 29.14
CA LYS A 74 21.73 39.36 27.91
C LYS A 74 20.76 39.82 26.82
N TYR A 75 19.67 39.08 26.59
CA TYR A 75 18.81 39.30 25.43
C TYR A 75 17.64 40.22 25.77
N SER A 76 17.13 40.89 24.74
CA SER A 76 16.04 41.85 24.86
C SER A 76 14.66 41.25 24.60
N HIS A 77 14.59 40.23 23.73
CA HIS A 77 13.35 39.63 23.24
C HIS A 77 13.59 38.15 22.93
N ALA A 78 12.56 37.34 23.07
CA ALA A 78 12.53 35.97 22.57
C ALA A 78 11.67 35.92 21.29
N ILE A 79 12.26 35.41 20.21
CA ILE A 79 11.58 35.21 18.92
C ILE A 79 11.34 33.72 18.78
N LEU A 80 10.09 33.28 18.91
CA LEU A 80 9.71 31.89 18.72
C LEU A 80 9.13 31.68 17.33
N ILE A 81 9.78 30.81 16.57
CA ILE A 81 9.35 30.43 15.24
C ILE A 81 8.54 29.15 15.36
N PHE A 82 7.28 29.21 14.95
CA PHE A 82 6.48 28.03 14.69
C PHE A 82 6.17 27.92 13.21
N GLU A 83 5.88 26.71 12.81
CA GLU A 83 5.51 26.37 11.46
C GLU A 83 4.05 25.93 11.48
N ASP A 84 3.77 24.73 11.00
CA ASP A 84 2.44 24.19 10.85
C ASP A 84 1.99 23.30 12.02
N HIS A 85 2.45 23.63 13.23
CA HIS A 85 2.38 22.80 14.44
C HIS A 85 1.01 22.77 15.15
N ILE A 86 -0.09 23.15 14.50
CA ILE A 86 -1.45 22.93 15.02
C ILE A 86 -2.12 21.79 14.24
N GLY A 87 -2.39 20.66 14.89
CA GLY A 87 -3.10 19.52 14.30
C GLY A 87 -2.86 18.20 15.03
N GLU A 88 -3.72 17.22 14.78
CA GLU A 88 -3.70 15.88 15.42
C GLU A 88 -2.34 15.19 15.34
N GLN A 89 -1.71 15.24 14.17
CA GLN A 89 -0.41 14.62 13.91
C GLN A 89 0.70 15.14 14.82
N TRP A 90 0.51 16.29 15.48
CA TRP A 90 1.47 16.89 16.41
C TRP A 90 1.18 16.57 17.87
N ASN A 91 0.17 15.75 18.19
CA ASN A 91 -0.16 15.38 19.56
C ASN A 91 0.98 14.64 20.29
N HIS A 92 1.90 14.01 19.54
CA HIS A 92 3.07 13.33 20.08
C HIS A 92 4.21 14.28 20.49
N LEU A 93 4.13 15.57 20.13
CA LEU A 93 5.16 16.54 20.45
C LEU A 93 5.22 16.80 21.96
N PRO A 94 6.41 17.18 22.49
CA PRO A 94 6.65 17.30 23.92
C PRO A 94 6.15 18.64 24.49
N TRP A 95 4.85 18.93 24.34
CA TRP A 95 4.22 20.21 24.67
C TRP A 95 4.57 20.75 26.07
N THR A 96 4.47 19.90 27.10
CA THR A 96 4.80 20.27 28.49
C THR A 96 6.28 20.61 28.68
N ARG A 97 7.19 19.90 28.00
CA ARG A 97 8.64 20.21 28.06
C ARG A 97 8.93 21.55 27.41
N MET A 98 8.38 21.81 26.23
CA MET A 98 8.54 23.09 25.54
C MET A 98 7.97 24.24 26.36
N GLN A 99 6.82 24.03 26.99
CA GLN A 99 6.24 25.01 27.93
C GLN A 99 7.25 25.36 29.02
N GLY A 100 7.87 24.37 29.66
CA GLY A 100 8.86 24.58 30.73
C GLY A 100 10.13 25.34 30.28
N VAL A 101 10.54 25.20 29.02
CA VAL A 101 11.62 25.99 28.40
C VAL A 101 11.18 27.46 28.24
N LEU A 102 9.99 27.70 27.69
CA LEU A 102 9.48 29.05 27.46
C LEU A 102 9.07 29.78 28.75
N GLU A 103 8.64 29.05 29.77
CA GLU A 103 8.32 29.59 31.10
C GLU A 103 9.56 30.16 31.80
N ALA A 104 10.74 29.60 31.54
CA ALA A 104 12.00 30.03 32.14
C ALA A 104 12.58 31.32 31.53
N LEU A 105 11.99 31.83 30.45
CA LEU A 105 12.39 33.08 29.81
C LEU A 105 11.65 34.26 30.44
N ASP A 106 12.38 35.28 30.88
CA ASP A 106 11.81 36.54 31.39
C ASP A 106 11.69 37.62 30.30
N LEU A 107 11.85 37.22 29.04
CA LEU A 107 11.85 38.09 27.87
C LEU A 107 10.44 38.28 27.29
N PRO A 108 10.15 39.44 26.67
CA PRO A 108 9.00 39.59 25.78
C PRO A 108 9.07 38.54 24.66
N LEU A 109 8.06 37.68 24.59
CA LEU A 109 7.98 36.59 23.62
C LEU A 109 7.10 36.99 22.44
N ILE A 110 7.64 36.88 21.22
CA ILE A 110 6.88 37.09 19.98
C ILE A 110 6.88 35.78 19.20
N VAL A 111 5.70 35.33 18.78
CA VAL A 111 5.53 34.09 18.03
C VAL A 111 5.28 34.40 16.57
N PHE A 112 5.97 33.70 15.68
CA PHE A 112 5.86 33.88 14.23
C PHE A 112 5.41 32.60 13.54
N SER A 113 4.63 32.75 12.47
CA SER A 113 4.32 31.71 11.48
C SER A 113 3.58 30.48 12.01
N LEU A 114 2.86 30.59 13.13
CA LEU A 114 2.05 29.49 13.64
C LEU A 114 0.90 29.18 12.66
N GLY A 115 0.75 27.92 12.29
CA GLY A 115 -0.22 27.47 11.28
C GLY A 115 -0.85 26.13 11.59
N CYS A 116 -2.00 25.87 10.98
CA CYS A 116 -2.70 24.60 11.05
C CYS A 116 -2.28 23.64 9.95
N CYS A 117 -2.10 22.38 10.29
CA CYS A 117 -1.79 21.30 9.35
C CYS A 117 -2.92 20.27 9.26
N GLY A 118 -3.28 19.93 8.03
CA GLY A 118 -4.29 18.93 7.72
C GLY A 118 -4.75 19.01 6.27
N VAL A 119 -5.34 17.92 5.78
CA VAL A 119 -5.98 17.84 4.47
C VAL A 119 -7.49 17.78 4.67
N ASN A 120 -8.26 18.59 3.95
CA ASN A 120 -9.73 18.61 4.02
C ASN A 120 -10.28 18.77 5.45
N LYS A 121 -9.63 19.57 6.29
CA LYS A 121 -10.07 19.82 7.68
C LYS A 121 -10.82 21.14 7.79
N THR A 122 -11.81 21.18 8.69
CA THR A 122 -12.43 22.43 9.17
C THR A 122 -11.76 22.91 10.46
N PRO A 123 -11.86 24.20 10.83
CA PRO A 123 -11.31 24.71 12.09
C PRO A 123 -11.82 23.94 13.32
N ASP A 124 -13.13 23.67 13.41
CA ASP A 124 -13.72 22.89 14.52
C ASP A 124 -13.13 21.48 14.61
N ARG A 125 -12.89 20.85 13.46
CA ARG A 125 -12.30 19.51 13.41
C ARG A 125 -10.88 19.53 13.96
N VAL A 126 -10.06 20.49 13.55
CA VAL A 126 -8.70 20.66 14.07
C VAL A 126 -8.70 20.84 15.59
N VAL A 127 -9.56 21.72 16.10
CA VAL A 127 -9.70 21.94 17.55
C VAL A 127 -10.09 20.65 18.26
N SER A 128 -11.02 19.88 17.71
CA SER A 128 -11.49 18.62 18.33
C SER A 128 -10.42 17.52 18.41
N GLU A 129 -9.40 17.57 17.54
CA GLU A 129 -8.39 16.51 17.43
C GLU A 129 -7.08 16.82 18.16
N ILE A 130 -6.78 18.08 18.49
CA ILE A 130 -5.57 18.42 19.25
C ILE A 130 -5.67 17.98 20.72
N SER A 131 -4.57 17.47 21.26
CA SER A 131 -4.47 16.94 22.62
C SER A 131 -4.69 18.01 23.69
N MET A 132 -4.98 17.56 24.93
CA MET A 132 -5.14 18.49 26.04
C MET A 132 -3.84 19.23 26.35
N GLU A 133 -2.68 18.56 26.21
CA GLU A 133 -1.36 19.13 26.37
C GLU A 133 -1.09 20.24 25.35
N ALA A 134 -1.45 20.03 24.07
CA ALA A 134 -1.35 21.04 23.04
C ALA A 134 -2.26 22.24 23.34
N ARG A 135 -3.52 22.01 23.74
CA ARG A 135 -4.45 23.08 24.13
C ARG A 135 -3.92 23.90 25.30
N ASN A 136 -3.38 23.25 26.33
CA ASN A 136 -2.76 23.91 27.48
C ASN A 136 -1.56 24.76 27.06
N PHE A 137 -0.73 24.23 26.16
CA PHE A 137 0.42 24.95 25.61
C PHE A 137 0.00 26.21 24.84
N PHE A 138 -1.00 26.13 23.94
CA PHE A 138 -1.47 27.32 23.21
C PHE A 138 -2.14 28.34 24.14
N ALA A 139 -2.88 27.89 25.16
CA ALA A 139 -3.42 28.78 26.18
C ALA A 139 -2.31 29.47 27.00
N PHE A 140 -1.22 28.76 27.30
CA PHE A 140 -0.01 29.34 27.91
C PHE A 140 0.63 30.38 26.99
N LEU A 141 0.86 30.05 25.71
CA LEU A 141 1.42 30.98 24.73
C LEU A 141 0.60 32.26 24.62
N SER A 142 -0.74 32.14 24.63
CA SER A 142 -1.64 33.30 24.60
C SER A 142 -1.42 34.25 25.79
N ARG A 143 -1.03 33.74 26.96
CA ARG A 143 -0.72 34.59 28.13
C ARG A 143 0.72 35.11 28.14
N LYS A 144 1.67 34.31 27.65
CA LYS A 144 3.11 34.63 27.71
C LYS A 144 3.57 35.53 26.56
N ALA A 145 3.03 35.32 25.36
CA ALA A 145 3.43 36.05 24.18
C ALA A 145 2.81 37.45 24.12
N VAL A 146 3.59 38.43 23.68
CA VAL A 146 3.12 39.78 23.34
C VAL A 146 2.06 39.68 22.23
N SER A 147 2.37 38.93 21.17
CA SER A 147 1.43 38.61 20.10
C SER A 147 1.86 37.35 19.35
N ILE A 148 0.89 36.70 18.71
CA ILE A 148 1.08 35.48 17.93
C ILE A 148 0.75 35.77 16.45
N GLY A 149 1.77 35.80 15.60
CA GLY A 149 1.59 35.85 14.15
C GLY A 149 1.17 34.50 13.60
N VAL A 150 -0.02 34.43 12.97
CA VAL A 150 -0.54 33.20 12.35
C VAL A 150 -0.51 33.26 10.83
N ARG A 151 -0.42 32.08 10.19
CA ARG A 151 -0.21 31.92 8.74
C ARG A 151 -1.37 32.35 7.86
N GLY A 152 -2.59 32.36 8.38
CA GLY A 152 -3.77 32.64 7.58
C GLY A 152 -5.05 32.73 8.41
N THR A 153 -6.15 33.03 7.72
CA THR A 153 -7.47 33.18 8.35
C THR A 153 -8.01 31.86 8.90
N PHE A 154 -7.65 30.72 8.28
CA PHE A 154 -8.00 29.40 8.80
C PHE A 154 -7.41 29.20 10.19
N THR A 155 -6.09 29.42 10.35
CA THR A 155 -5.45 29.32 11.66
C THR A 155 -6.03 30.33 12.64
N GLY A 156 -6.33 31.56 12.20
CA GLY A 156 -7.00 32.56 13.03
C GLY A 156 -8.35 32.07 13.59
N GLN A 157 -9.18 31.40 12.78
CA GLN A 157 -10.44 30.81 13.26
C GLN A 157 -10.21 29.70 14.30
N VAL A 158 -9.18 28.89 14.13
CA VAL A 158 -8.78 27.89 15.14
C VAL A 158 -8.38 28.57 16.45
N MET A 159 -7.64 29.69 16.39
CA MET A 159 -7.29 30.47 17.59
C MET A 159 -8.53 30.99 18.31
N GLU A 160 -9.51 31.55 17.58
CA GLU A 160 -10.77 32.02 18.17
C GLU A 160 -11.57 30.90 18.85
N LEU A 161 -11.65 29.72 18.23
CA LEU A 161 -12.30 28.55 18.80
C LEU A 161 -11.58 28.01 20.05
N LEU A 162 -10.27 28.23 20.16
CA LEU A 162 -9.48 27.96 21.37
C LEU A 162 -9.60 29.07 22.43
N GLY A 163 -10.32 30.16 22.14
CA GLY A 163 -10.46 31.32 23.01
C GLY A 163 -9.22 32.23 23.04
N ILE A 164 -8.33 32.12 22.05
CA ILE A 164 -7.09 32.88 21.95
C ILE A 164 -7.32 34.08 21.03
N ARG A 165 -7.03 35.28 21.52
CA ARG A 165 -7.30 36.55 20.81
C ARG A 165 -6.10 37.45 20.58
N ASN A 166 -4.97 37.19 21.23
CA ASN A 166 -3.74 37.97 21.05
C ASN A 166 -2.95 37.53 19.81
N TYR A 167 -3.65 37.24 18.70
CA TYR A 167 -3.03 36.82 17.45
C TYR A 167 -3.28 37.85 16.34
N GLN A 168 -2.44 37.82 15.30
CA GLN A 168 -2.63 38.58 14.07
C GLN A 168 -2.41 37.67 12.87
N VAL A 169 -3.29 37.75 11.88
CA VAL A 169 -3.08 37.08 10.59
C VAL A 169 -2.03 37.87 9.81
N VAL A 170 -0.83 37.30 9.68
CA VAL A 170 0.32 37.94 9.04
C VAL A 170 1.01 37.06 7.99
N GLY A 171 0.69 35.76 7.95
CA GLY A 171 1.39 34.85 7.07
C GLY A 171 2.76 34.43 7.61
N CYS A 172 3.69 34.17 6.70
CA CYS A 172 5.07 33.83 7.00
C CYS A 172 6.01 35.00 6.63
N PRO A 173 6.95 35.42 7.50
CA PRO A 173 7.87 36.53 7.23
C PRO A 173 8.81 36.24 6.05
N THR A 174 8.95 34.98 5.64
CA THR A 174 9.68 34.60 4.43
C THR A 174 9.15 35.31 3.18
N TYR A 175 7.87 35.68 3.12
CA TYR A 175 7.30 36.39 1.99
C TYR A 175 7.74 37.87 1.89
N PHE A 176 8.20 38.45 2.99
CA PHE A 176 8.46 39.89 3.11
C PHE A 176 9.95 40.26 3.08
N GLU A 177 10.87 39.28 3.05
CA GLU A 177 12.31 39.56 3.19
C GLU A 177 12.94 40.36 2.05
N ALA A 178 12.28 40.44 0.89
CA ALA A 178 12.74 41.21 -0.26
C ALA A 178 12.39 42.71 -0.17
N GLY A 179 11.62 43.11 0.85
CA GLY A 179 11.21 44.50 1.07
C GLY A 179 9.95 44.90 0.28
N ARG A 180 9.40 46.05 0.65
CA ARG A 180 8.08 46.55 0.20
C ARG A 180 7.91 46.63 -1.32
N ASP A 181 9.00 46.90 -2.04
CA ASP A 181 8.99 47.17 -3.47
C ASP A 181 9.22 45.91 -4.33
N ARG A 182 9.20 44.71 -3.74
CA ARG A 182 9.42 43.46 -4.46
C ARG A 182 8.33 43.21 -5.50
N VAL A 183 8.75 43.07 -6.76
CA VAL A 183 7.90 42.72 -7.90
C VAL A 183 8.26 41.34 -8.43
N VAL A 184 7.24 40.53 -8.72
CA VAL A 184 7.40 39.25 -9.44
C VAL A 184 7.15 39.48 -10.91
N GLU A 185 8.13 39.12 -11.73
CA GLU A 185 8.04 39.21 -13.18
C GLU A 185 7.20 38.07 -13.77
N ARG A 186 6.77 38.24 -15.01
CA ARG A 186 6.14 37.17 -15.81
C ARG A 186 6.99 36.93 -17.07
N PRO A 187 8.19 36.33 -16.93
CA PRO A 187 9.01 36.00 -18.09
C PRO A 187 8.28 35.00 -18.98
N ARG A 188 8.50 35.09 -20.30
CA ARG A 188 8.05 34.06 -21.24
C ARG A 188 9.05 32.90 -21.19
N PRO A 189 8.64 31.68 -20.84
CA PRO A 189 9.55 30.54 -20.87
C PRO A 189 10.08 30.30 -22.29
N THR A 190 11.38 30.07 -22.40
CA THR A 190 12.06 29.59 -23.62
C THR A 190 12.39 28.10 -23.49
N ALA A 191 12.92 27.49 -24.55
CA ALA A 191 13.36 26.09 -24.51
C ALA A 191 14.55 25.87 -23.55
N GLU A 192 15.36 26.91 -23.31
CA GLU A 192 16.51 26.90 -22.41
C GLU A 192 16.14 27.26 -20.97
N SER A 193 14.93 27.80 -20.74
CA SER A 193 14.51 28.21 -19.41
C SER A 193 14.27 27.01 -18.51
N ALA A 194 14.77 27.07 -17.27
CA ALA A 194 14.51 26.04 -16.28
C ALA A 194 13.11 26.21 -15.68
N VAL A 195 12.40 25.09 -15.54
CA VAL A 195 11.24 24.99 -14.65
C VAL A 195 11.67 24.21 -13.42
N VAL A 196 11.48 24.81 -12.24
CA VAL A 196 11.92 24.24 -10.98
C VAL A 196 10.74 23.61 -10.24
N GLY A 197 10.78 22.30 -10.08
CA GLY A 197 9.90 21.53 -9.20
C GLY A 197 10.28 21.71 -7.73
N VAL A 198 9.37 22.23 -6.91
CA VAL A 198 9.54 22.31 -5.44
C VAL A 198 8.61 21.31 -4.74
N GLY A 199 9.17 20.19 -4.32
CA GLY A 199 8.40 19.01 -3.89
C GLY A 199 7.94 18.16 -5.07
N LEU A 200 6.67 17.71 -5.04
CA LEU A 200 6.12 16.83 -6.08
C LEU A 200 5.79 17.62 -7.35
N PHE A 201 6.54 17.36 -8.42
CA PHE A 201 6.28 17.85 -9.77
C PHE A 201 6.88 16.89 -10.80
N THR A 202 6.23 16.75 -11.96
CA THR A 202 6.76 16.03 -13.12
C THR A 202 6.15 16.64 -14.38
N SER A 203 6.84 16.52 -15.51
CA SER A 203 6.35 17.04 -16.80
C SER A 203 6.66 16.10 -17.95
N ASN A 204 5.67 15.89 -18.83
CA ASN A 204 5.72 15.21 -20.13
C ASN A 204 6.10 16.14 -21.29
N THR A 205 6.03 17.45 -21.08
CA THR A 205 6.27 18.48 -22.09
C THR A 205 7.60 19.21 -21.89
N ILE A 206 8.22 19.07 -20.72
CA ILE A 206 9.46 19.75 -20.32
C ILE A 206 10.54 18.71 -20.02
N GLU A 207 11.64 18.73 -20.76
CA GLU A 207 12.77 17.82 -20.53
C GLU A 207 13.68 18.30 -19.38
N ASN A 208 13.93 19.61 -19.31
CA ASN A 208 14.86 20.22 -18.35
C ASN A 208 14.17 20.65 -17.05
N VAL A 209 13.45 19.73 -16.41
CA VAL A 209 12.91 20.00 -15.07
C VAL A 209 14.06 19.89 -14.06
N HIS A 210 14.19 20.94 -13.26
CA HIS A 210 15.06 21.00 -12.09
C HIS A 210 14.23 20.73 -10.83
N HIS A 211 14.83 20.22 -9.76
CA HIS A 211 14.12 19.99 -8.50
C HIS A 211 14.87 20.55 -7.31
N VAL A 212 14.13 21.17 -6.39
CA VAL A 212 14.64 21.54 -5.07
C VAL A 212 13.87 20.78 -4.00
N LEU A 213 14.58 19.89 -3.32
CA LEU A 213 14.08 19.11 -2.20
C LEU A 213 14.01 19.95 -0.93
N GLN A 214 13.08 19.59 -0.04
CA GLN A 214 12.87 20.27 1.22
C GLN A 214 12.63 19.31 2.37
N SER A 215 11.81 18.26 2.17
CA SER A 215 11.50 17.28 3.22
C SER A 215 11.33 15.85 2.69
N GLU A 216 11.70 15.58 1.44
CA GLU A 216 11.60 14.27 0.79
C GLU A 216 12.71 13.34 1.32
N VAL A 217 12.50 12.81 2.53
CA VAL A 217 13.52 12.09 3.33
C VAL A 217 14.27 11.01 2.54
N GLU A 218 13.58 10.24 1.71
CA GLU A 218 14.14 9.14 0.94
C GLU A 218 15.16 9.65 -0.09
N LEU A 219 14.85 10.79 -0.72
CA LEU A 219 15.70 11.45 -1.71
C LEU A 219 16.85 12.20 -1.04
N LEU A 220 16.61 12.79 0.12
CA LEU A 220 17.64 13.46 0.91
C LEU A 220 18.69 12.45 1.42
N ARG A 221 18.29 11.26 1.88
CA ARG A 221 19.23 10.17 2.21
C ARG A 221 20.10 9.78 1.03
N ALA A 222 19.51 9.74 -0.17
CA ALA A 222 20.26 9.43 -1.39
C ALA A 222 21.31 10.49 -1.77
N LEU A 223 21.05 11.75 -1.41
CA LEU A 223 21.88 12.90 -1.79
C LEU A 223 22.91 13.33 -0.76
N ILE A 224 22.65 13.20 0.55
CA ILE A 224 23.49 13.88 1.56
C ILE A 224 24.60 12.99 2.09
N ASP A 225 24.32 11.71 2.35
CA ASP A 225 25.25 10.88 3.11
C ASP A 225 25.30 9.45 2.57
N VAL A 226 26.37 8.73 2.89
CA VAL A 226 26.52 7.27 2.72
C VAL A 226 25.58 6.48 3.65
N ALA A 227 24.75 7.16 4.45
CA ALA A 227 23.63 6.56 5.17
C ALA A 227 22.88 5.57 4.26
N PRO A 228 22.67 4.31 4.69
CA PRO A 228 22.08 3.30 3.83
C PRO A 228 20.70 3.74 3.35
N ILE A 229 20.48 3.72 2.02
CA ILE A 229 19.12 3.81 1.50
C ILE A 229 18.43 2.50 1.85
N THR A 230 17.37 2.57 2.64
CA THR A 230 16.63 1.37 3.02
C THR A 230 15.74 0.91 1.89
N GLN A 231 15.29 -0.33 1.97
CA GLN A 231 14.29 -0.86 1.05
C GLN A 231 12.99 -0.03 1.07
N GLN A 232 12.60 0.42 2.25
CA GLN A 232 11.39 1.22 2.44
C GLN A 232 11.53 2.57 1.75
N ASP A 233 12.70 3.21 1.80
CA ASP A 233 12.94 4.50 1.16
C ASP A 233 12.76 4.40 -0.37
N SER A 234 13.35 3.38 -0.98
CA SER A 234 13.21 3.14 -2.42
C SER A 234 11.76 2.85 -2.81
N ASN A 235 11.06 2.02 -2.03
CA ASN A 235 9.66 1.69 -2.28
C ASN A 235 8.74 2.92 -2.15
N SER A 236 8.93 3.73 -1.11
CA SER A 236 8.17 4.98 -0.90
C SER A 236 8.35 5.93 -2.08
N PHE A 237 9.58 6.12 -2.56
CA PHE A 237 9.86 6.95 -3.73
C PHE A 237 9.20 6.40 -5.01
N MET A 238 9.29 5.09 -5.24
CA MET A 238 8.71 4.44 -6.43
C MET A 238 7.17 4.38 -6.40
N ALA A 239 6.56 4.40 -5.22
CA ALA A 239 5.12 4.31 -5.01
C ALA A 239 4.36 5.64 -5.19
N VAL A 240 5.06 6.76 -5.45
CA VAL A 240 4.42 8.05 -5.70
C VAL A 240 3.47 7.91 -6.91
N PRO A 241 2.15 8.17 -6.75
CA PRO A 241 1.13 7.82 -7.75
C PRO A 241 1.07 8.78 -8.94
N TRP A 242 2.14 9.53 -9.19
CA TRP A 242 2.24 10.49 -10.30
C TRP A 242 2.86 9.77 -11.51
N PRO A 243 2.15 9.67 -12.66
CA PRO A 243 2.66 8.97 -13.82
C PRO A 243 4.06 9.45 -14.23
N ASN A 244 4.95 8.49 -14.45
CA ASN A 244 6.36 8.70 -14.82
C ASN A 244 7.18 9.55 -13.83
N TYR A 245 6.71 9.77 -12.59
CA TYR A 245 7.44 10.56 -11.61
C TYR A 245 8.81 9.98 -11.33
N ALA A 246 8.88 8.71 -10.92
CA ALA A 246 10.15 8.09 -10.53
C ALA A 246 11.17 8.08 -11.67
N SER A 247 10.77 7.71 -12.89
CA SER A 247 11.68 7.66 -14.04
C SER A 247 12.24 9.03 -14.40
N LYS A 248 11.41 10.07 -14.39
CA LYS A 248 11.81 11.44 -14.71
C LYS A 248 12.64 12.07 -13.62
N PHE A 249 12.25 11.87 -12.37
CA PHE A 249 13.01 12.34 -11.24
C PHE A 249 14.40 11.69 -11.21
N LEU A 250 14.50 10.37 -11.43
CA LEU A 250 15.79 9.68 -11.54
C LEU A 250 16.64 10.17 -12.71
N ASN A 251 16.02 10.62 -13.82
CA ASN A 251 16.75 11.27 -14.91
C ASN A 251 17.28 12.64 -14.50
N ALA A 252 16.44 13.49 -13.90
CA ALA A 252 16.86 14.80 -13.39
C ALA A 252 17.99 14.65 -12.36
N LEU A 253 17.87 13.67 -11.46
CA LEU A 253 18.91 13.34 -10.50
C LEU A 253 20.21 12.91 -11.19
N ALA A 254 20.14 11.98 -12.14
CA ALA A 254 21.32 11.52 -12.89
C ALA A 254 21.99 12.61 -13.75
N CYS A 255 21.32 13.72 -14.00
CA CYS A 255 21.86 14.86 -14.74
C CYS A 255 22.19 16.05 -13.83
N ASP A 256 22.35 15.84 -12.52
CA ASP A 256 22.66 16.89 -11.54
C ASP A 256 21.67 18.06 -11.58
N ARG A 257 20.37 17.78 -11.79
CA ARG A 257 19.29 18.78 -11.75
C ARG A 257 18.45 18.74 -10.48
N VAL A 258 18.86 17.95 -9.47
CA VAL A 258 18.22 17.90 -8.15
C VAL A 258 19.15 18.56 -7.13
N ARG A 259 18.59 19.44 -6.29
CA ARG A 259 19.31 20.18 -5.26
C ARG A 259 18.60 20.08 -3.91
N PHE A 260 19.37 20.25 -2.85
CA PHE A 260 18.90 20.45 -1.49
C PHE A 260 19.80 21.51 -0.85
N PHE A 261 19.20 22.45 -0.12
CA PHE A 261 19.94 23.56 0.48
C PHE A 261 19.69 23.59 1.98
N THR A 262 20.77 23.61 2.76
CA THR A 262 20.73 23.90 4.20
C THR A 262 21.03 25.37 4.50
N ASP A 263 21.78 26.05 3.63
CA ASP A 263 22.04 27.49 3.70
C ASP A 263 20.99 28.27 2.87
N PRO A 264 20.13 29.06 3.52
CA PRO A 264 19.18 29.96 2.85
C PRO A 264 19.79 30.90 1.81
N ALA A 265 21.05 31.32 1.95
CA ALA A 265 21.69 32.21 0.97
C ALA A 265 21.91 31.48 -0.36
N GLU A 266 22.49 30.26 -0.30
CA GLU A 266 22.73 29.43 -1.48
C GLU A 266 21.41 29.08 -2.20
N TRP A 267 20.35 28.81 -1.44
CA TRP A 267 19.03 28.54 -2.01
C TRP A 267 18.48 29.76 -2.77
N ARG A 268 18.62 30.97 -2.23
CA ARG A 268 18.17 32.20 -2.93
C ARG A 268 18.94 32.43 -4.22
N ASP A 269 20.24 32.14 -4.23
CA ASP A 269 21.09 32.37 -5.40
C ASP A 269 20.79 31.40 -6.54
N TYR A 270 20.17 30.26 -6.26
CA TYR A 270 19.74 29.29 -7.27
C TYR A 270 18.64 29.80 -8.21
N PHE A 271 17.77 30.71 -7.75
CA PHE A 271 16.69 31.26 -8.58
C PHE A 271 17.14 32.55 -9.28
N ASP A 272 18.04 32.40 -10.24
CA ASP A 272 18.53 33.48 -11.09
C ASP A 272 17.62 33.74 -12.30
N GLU A 273 18.13 34.42 -13.33
CA GLU A 273 17.38 34.73 -14.55
C GLU A 273 17.13 33.53 -15.47
N SER A 274 17.82 32.40 -15.26
CA SER A 274 17.62 31.18 -16.03
C SER A 274 16.36 30.41 -15.61
N VAL A 275 15.83 30.66 -14.41
CA VAL A 275 14.60 30.03 -13.92
C VAL A 275 13.38 30.82 -14.40
N ALA A 276 12.56 30.22 -15.27
CA ALA A 276 11.35 30.87 -15.75
C ALA A 276 10.22 30.85 -14.72
N LEU A 277 10.02 29.72 -14.04
CA LEU A 277 8.97 29.58 -13.02
C LEU A 277 9.22 28.37 -12.10
N THR A 278 8.56 28.39 -10.95
CA THR A 278 8.55 27.30 -9.97
C THR A 278 7.19 26.63 -9.90
N VAL A 279 7.12 25.30 -9.82
CA VAL A 279 5.86 24.54 -9.63
C VAL A 279 6.03 23.51 -8.53
N GLY A 280 5.03 23.32 -7.67
CA GLY A 280 4.96 22.12 -6.85
C GLY A 280 4.26 22.29 -5.51
N THR A 281 4.46 21.30 -4.64
CA THR A 281 3.74 21.17 -3.36
C THR A 281 4.40 21.91 -2.20
N ARG A 282 5.52 22.60 -2.41
CA ARG A 282 6.25 23.26 -1.33
C ARG A 282 6.18 24.79 -1.44
N VAL A 283 5.43 25.40 -0.53
CA VAL A 283 5.24 26.86 -0.52
C VAL A 283 6.52 27.61 -0.23
N HIS A 284 7.38 27.15 0.69
CA HIS A 284 8.64 27.85 0.96
C HIS A 284 9.58 27.90 -0.25
N GLY A 285 9.73 26.80 -1.00
CA GLY A 285 10.46 26.84 -2.27
C GLY A 285 9.84 27.80 -3.29
N SER A 286 8.52 27.90 -3.32
CA SER A 286 7.81 28.89 -4.15
C SER A 286 8.09 30.32 -3.69
N ILE A 287 8.09 30.58 -2.38
CA ILE A 287 8.37 31.91 -1.81
C ILE A 287 9.81 32.37 -2.13
N VAL A 288 10.81 31.48 -2.06
CA VAL A 288 12.20 31.82 -2.43
C VAL A 288 12.26 32.28 -3.89
N SER A 289 11.60 31.55 -4.80
CA SER A 289 11.46 31.94 -6.21
C SER A 289 10.81 33.31 -6.37
N LEU A 290 9.69 33.53 -5.67
CA LEU A 290 8.95 34.80 -5.72
C LEU A 290 9.79 35.98 -5.19
N ASN A 291 10.61 35.79 -4.16
CA ASN A 291 11.50 36.83 -3.63
C ASN A 291 12.62 37.21 -4.60
N LYS A 292 12.95 36.32 -5.55
CA LYS A 292 13.90 36.57 -6.65
C LYS A 292 13.19 37.08 -7.92
N GLY A 293 11.92 37.45 -7.82
CA GLY A 293 11.14 37.99 -8.92
C GLY A 293 10.66 36.94 -9.92
N ARG A 294 10.73 35.65 -9.59
CA ARG A 294 10.30 34.55 -10.48
C ARG A 294 8.94 34.00 -10.08
N PRO A 295 8.00 33.83 -11.03
CA PRO A 295 6.64 33.37 -10.74
C PRO A 295 6.63 31.95 -10.20
N ALA A 296 5.62 31.64 -9.40
CA ALA A 296 5.46 30.32 -8.79
C ALA A 296 4.00 29.86 -8.80
N LEU A 297 3.80 28.56 -9.00
CA LEU A 297 2.52 27.88 -8.98
C LEU A 297 2.53 26.78 -7.91
N VAL A 298 1.72 26.96 -6.88
CA VAL A 298 1.61 25.99 -5.79
C VAL A 298 0.54 24.95 -6.13
N THR A 299 0.81 23.67 -5.86
CA THR A 299 -0.14 22.55 -6.08
C THR A 299 -0.47 21.77 -4.81
N ALA A 300 0.04 22.17 -3.65
CA ALA A 300 -0.26 21.52 -2.38
C ALA A 300 -1.77 21.56 -2.05
N GLY A 301 -2.33 20.42 -1.65
CA GLY A 301 -3.75 20.28 -1.30
C GLY A 301 -4.03 20.31 0.20
N ASP A 302 -3.08 20.74 1.03
CA ASP A 302 -3.24 20.82 2.47
C ASP A 302 -3.49 22.26 2.95
N VAL A 303 -4.13 22.40 4.10
CA VAL A 303 -4.57 23.67 4.68
C VAL A 303 -3.41 24.63 4.93
N ARG A 304 -2.21 24.12 5.24
CA ARG A 304 -1.02 24.94 5.54
C ARG A 304 -0.63 25.77 4.32
N ALA A 305 -0.65 25.12 3.17
CA ALA A 305 -0.30 25.76 1.92
C ALA A 305 -1.45 26.66 1.44
N GLU A 306 -2.68 26.15 1.53
CA GLU A 306 -3.88 26.84 1.06
C GLU A 306 -4.08 28.18 1.76
N GLU A 307 -3.95 28.25 3.09
CA GLU A 307 -4.18 29.50 3.81
C GLU A 307 -3.16 30.59 3.45
N MET A 308 -1.89 30.20 3.25
CA MET A 308 -0.83 31.14 2.83
C MET A 308 -1.04 31.58 1.38
N CYS A 309 -1.37 30.65 0.47
CA CYS A 309 -1.64 31.00 -0.92
C CYS A 309 -2.83 31.96 -1.04
N ARG A 310 -3.90 31.72 -0.26
CA ARG A 310 -5.05 32.62 -0.19
C ARG A 310 -4.70 33.99 0.39
N LEU A 311 -3.94 34.04 1.49
CA LEU A 311 -3.55 35.31 2.10
C LEU A 311 -2.69 36.14 1.14
N PHE A 312 -1.68 35.51 0.52
CA PHE A 312 -0.70 36.18 -0.32
C PHE A 312 -1.10 36.30 -1.80
N GLN A 313 -2.27 35.75 -2.16
CA GLN A 313 -2.76 35.65 -3.53
C GLN A 313 -1.79 34.91 -4.48
N ILE A 314 -1.00 33.97 -3.94
CA ILE A 314 -0.08 33.14 -4.74
C ILE A 314 -0.92 32.19 -5.61
N PRO A 315 -0.62 32.07 -6.91
CA PRO A 315 -1.28 31.11 -7.79
C PRO A 315 -1.26 29.69 -7.22
N HIS A 316 -2.46 29.10 -7.13
CA HIS A 316 -2.67 27.86 -6.39
C HIS A 316 -3.68 26.95 -7.09
N LEU A 317 -3.25 25.74 -7.42
CA LEU A 317 -4.06 24.68 -8.02
C LEU A 317 -3.94 23.40 -7.17
N PRO A 318 -4.67 23.29 -6.05
CA PRO A 318 -4.51 22.21 -5.09
C PRO A 318 -4.79 20.84 -5.72
N GLY A 319 -3.85 19.90 -5.57
CA GLY A 319 -3.96 18.53 -6.08
C GLY A 319 -3.86 18.41 -7.60
N ALA A 320 -3.55 19.48 -8.32
CA ALA A 320 -3.45 19.43 -9.77
C ALA A 320 -2.25 18.60 -10.24
N TYR A 321 -2.51 17.68 -11.17
CA TYR A 321 -1.49 16.98 -11.93
C TYR A 321 -1.24 17.73 -13.24
N LEU A 322 -0.08 18.36 -13.37
CA LEU A 322 0.22 19.30 -14.45
C LEU A 322 1.28 18.76 -15.42
N ALA A 323 1.43 17.45 -15.54
CA ALA A 323 2.51 16.89 -16.33
C ALA A 323 2.38 17.18 -17.83
N ASP A 324 1.17 17.28 -18.34
CA ASP A 324 0.91 17.54 -19.76
C ASP A 324 0.81 19.03 -20.10
N ALA A 325 0.91 19.92 -19.10
CA ALA A 325 0.90 21.36 -19.34
C ALA A 325 2.22 21.80 -19.97
N SER A 326 2.14 22.55 -21.06
CA SER A 326 3.29 23.21 -21.69
C SER A 326 3.90 24.30 -20.78
N PRO A 327 5.15 24.71 -21.00
CA PRO A 327 5.74 25.85 -20.28
C PRO A 327 4.87 27.11 -20.30
N ALA A 328 4.25 27.41 -21.45
CA ALA A 328 3.39 28.58 -21.59
C ALA A 328 2.13 28.48 -20.73
N GLU A 329 1.46 27.32 -20.73
CA GLU A 329 0.29 27.09 -19.87
C GLU A 329 0.65 27.17 -18.37
N LEU A 330 1.80 26.62 -17.97
CA LEU A 330 2.29 26.77 -16.59
C LEU A 330 2.56 28.22 -16.23
N ALA A 331 3.16 29.01 -17.14
CA ALA A 331 3.41 30.43 -16.92
C ALA A 331 2.11 31.25 -16.85
N ASP A 332 1.09 30.86 -17.61
CA ASP A 332 -0.23 31.48 -17.54
C ASP A 332 -0.96 31.14 -16.24
N MET A 333 -0.83 29.90 -15.75
CA MET A 333 -1.35 29.50 -14.45
C MET A 333 -0.61 30.17 -13.29
N ALA A 334 0.69 30.46 -13.45
CA ALA A 334 1.55 31.11 -12.44
C ALA A 334 1.48 32.65 -12.46
N ASP A 335 0.35 33.23 -12.92
CA ASP A 335 0.20 34.68 -13.09
C ASP A 335 0.40 35.47 -11.78
N PRO A 336 1.44 36.32 -11.67
CA PRO A 336 1.72 37.07 -10.46
C PRO A 336 0.89 38.36 -10.31
N THR A 337 -0.07 38.63 -11.19
CA THR A 337 -0.81 39.90 -11.18
C THR A 337 -1.50 40.16 -9.83
N ALA A 338 -2.24 39.18 -9.31
CA ALA A 338 -2.97 39.32 -8.05
C ALA A 338 -2.02 39.45 -6.84
N LEU A 339 -0.97 38.61 -6.77
CA LEU A 339 -0.01 38.65 -5.67
C LEU A 339 0.79 39.96 -5.64
N ASN A 340 1.15 40.51 -6.81
CA ASN A 340 1.87 41.79 -6.89
C ASN A 340 0.96 42.94 -6.45
N ALA A 341 -0.32 42.92 -6.82
CA ALA A 341 -1.28 43.94 -6.42
C ALA A 341 -1.50 43.96 -4.89
N ALA A 342 -1.57 42.78 -4.27
CA ALA A 342 -1.78 42.66 -2.81
C ALA A 342 -0.52 42.92 -1.97
N TYR A 343 0.68 42.76 -2.54
CA TYR A 343 1.94 42.74 -1.81
C TYR A 343 2.20 43.98 -0.93
N PRO A 344 2.07 45.23 -1.42
CA PRO A 344 2.45 46.41 -0.63
C PRO A 344 1.61 46.57 0.64
N GLU A 345 0.29 46.32 0.56
CA GLU A 345 -0.61 46.42 1.72
C GLU A 345 -0.34 45.31 2.75
N LEU A 346 -0.05 44.09 2.27
CA LEU A 346 0.33 42.97 3.12
C LEU A 346 1.65 43.24 3.85
N TYR A 347 2.65 43.79 3.14
CA TYR A 347 3.93 44.20 3.71
C TYR A 347 3.72 45.26 4.78
N ASP A 348 2.98 46.34 4.48
CA ASP A 348 2.73 47.43 5.42
C ASP A 348 1.98 46.94 6.67
N SER A 349 1.02 46.03 6.50
CA SER A 349 0.28 45.41 7.60
C SER A 349 1.20 44.58 8.50
N PHE A 350 2.11 43.80 7.90
CA PHE A 350 3.08 43.01 8.64
C PHE A 350 4.07 43.89 9.42
N ILE A 351 4.63 44.93 8.79
CA ILE A 351 5.55 45.87 9.45
C ILE A 351 4.83 46.65 10.56
N SER A 352 3.59 47.07 10.33
CA SER A 352 2.76 47.73 11.35
C SER A 352 2.55 46.83 12.57
N TRP A 353 2.28 45.53 12.38
CA TRP A 353 2.18 44.57 13.47
C TRP A 353 3.51 44.43 14.24
N LEU A 354 4.64 44.30 13.52
CA LEU A 354 5.97 44.23 14.13
C LEU A 354 6.28 45.44 15.03
N VAL A 355 6.00 46.65 14.55
CA VAL A 355 6.35 47.88 15.26
C VAL A 355 5.33 48.22 16.34
N ASN A 356 4.05 48.27 15.98
CA ASN A 356 3.01 48.83 16.84
C ASN A 356 2.46 47.83 17.86
N VAL A 357 2.50 46.53 17.56
CA VAL A 357 2.00 45.47 18.44
C VAL A 357 3.16 44.77 19.15
N CYS A 358 4.18 44.36 18.39
CA CYS A 358 5.31 43.60 18.95
C CYS A 358 6.41 44.50 19.54
N GLY A 359 6.44 45.80 19.23
CA GLY A 359 7.47 46.71 19.72
C GLY A 359 8.87 46.43 19.18
N LEU A 360 8.98 45.75 18.04
CA LEU A 360 10.27 45.38 17.45
C LEU A 360 10.84 46.52 16.59
N PRO A 361 12.17 46.74 16.62
CA PRO A 361 12.80 47.71 15.75
C PRO A 361 12.89 47.13 14.34
N VAL A 362 12.30 47.84 13.39
CA VAL A 362 12.34 47.48 11.98
C VAL A 362 13.08 48.58 11.23
N PRO A 363 14.22 48.29 10.58
CA PRO A 363 14.89 49.24 9.69
C PRO A 363 13.98 49.66 8.53
N GLU A 364 14.29 50.78 7.88
CA GLU A 364 13.54 51.27 6.72
C GLU A 364 13.45 50.24 5.58
N LYS A 365 14.52 49.46 5.40
CA LYS A 365 14.58 48.34 4.45
C LYS A 365 15.19 47.11 5.12
N PRO A 366 14.73 45.90 4.76
CA PRO A 366 15.40 44.66 5.18
C PRO A 366 16.87 44.66 4.76
N LEU A 367 17.71 43.97 5.53
CA LEU A 367 19.10 43.76 5.15
C LEU A 367 19.17 42.95 3.84
N GLU A 368 20.10 43.33 2.96
CA GLU A 368 20.41 42.57 1.76
C GLU A 368 20.96 41.17 2.10
N PHE A 369 21.83 41.11 3.11
CA PHE A 369 22.44 39.87 3.59
C PHE A 369 22.63 39.86 5.12
N ILE A 370 22.80 38.64 5.65
CA ILE A 370 23.16 38.36 7.05
C ILE A 370 24.43 37.49 7.08
N ASP A 371 25.19 37.56 8.18
CA ASP A 371 26.40 36.76 8.43
C ASP A 371 26.15 35.80 9.59
N TRP A 372 25.30 34.79 9.33
CA TRP A 372 24.94 33.76 10.30
C TRP A 372 25.72 32.45 10.12
N ARG A 373 26.67 32.41 9.18
CA ARG A 373 27.55 31.25 8.91
C ARG A 373 26.84 29.89 9.03
N VAL A 374 25.81 29.71 8.20
CA VAL A 374 24.99 28.50 8.20
C VAL A 374 25.75 27.37 7.52
N TYR A 375 25.72 26.18 8.11
CA TYR A 375 26.29 24.96 7.55
C TYR A 375 25.73 24.66 6.15
N ARG A 376 26.62 24.29 5.24
CA ARG A 376 26.29 23.88 3.86
C ARG A 376 26.49 22.38 3.72
N ALA A 377 25.39 21.65 3.51
CA ALA A 377 25.45 20.22 3.27
C ALA A 377 26.21 19.91 1.97
N ALA A 378 27.20 19.03 2.06
CA ALA A 378 27.85 18.48 0.88
C ALA A 378 26.94 17.42 0.26
N LEU A 379 26.55 17.60 -1.00
CA LEU A 379 25.73 16.63 -1.72
C LEU A 379 26.61 15.69 -2.55
N LEU A 380 26.22 14.42 -2.57
CA LEU A 380 26.75 13.43 -3.50
C LEU A 380 26.39 13.80 -4.95
N PRO A 381 27.23 13.44 -5.93
CA PRO A 381 26.90 13.63 -7.34
C PRO A 381 25.57 12.94 -7.68
N GLY A 382 24.74 13.62 -8.46
CA GLY A 382 23.43 13.16 -8.88
C GLY A 382 23.43 11.77 -9.54
N PRO A 383 24.37 11.43 -10.44
CA PRO A 383 24.50 10.07 -10.97
C PRO A 383 24.66 8.99 -9.88
N VAL A 384 25.46 9.27 -8.84
CA VAL A 384 25.70 8.36 -7.72
C VAL A 384 24.42 8.18 -6.91
N ALA A 385 23.74 9.28 -6.56
CA ALA A 385 22.46 9.22 -5.85
C ALA A 385 21.38 8.43 -6.63
N ALA A 386 21.32 8.61 -7.95
CA ALA A 386 20.37 7.91 -8.82
C ALA A 386 20.66 6.40 -8.91
N GLU A 387 21.94 6.00 -8.96
CA GLU A 387 22.32 4.59 -8.91
C GLU A 387 21.97 3.94 -7.58
N ARG A 388 22.19 4.64 -6.45
CA ARG A 388 21.82 4.14 -5.12
C ARG A 388 20.31 3.86 -5.01
N LEU A 389 19.46 4.79 -5.49
CA LEU A 389 18.00 4.60 -5.49
C LEU A 389 17.57 3.43 -6.39
N ARG A 390 18.19 3.28 -7.57
CA ARG A 390 17.93 2.14 -8.49
C ARG A 390 18.38 0.81 -7.89
N GLY A 391 19.57 0.75 -7.30
CA GLY A 391 20.11 -0.45 -6.67
C GLY A 391 19.22 -0.96 -5.52
N ALA A 392 18.73 -0.06 -4.68
CA ALA A 392 17.77 -0.39 -3.63
C ALA A 392 16.42 -0.91 -4.18
N SER A 393 16.00 -0.46 -5.37
CA SER A 393 14.81 -0.99 -6.04
C SER A 393 15.05 -2.35 -6.68
N ALA A 394 16.20 -2.57 -7.32
CA ALA A 394 16.53 -3.85 -7.95
C ALA A 394 16.68 -4.98 -6.91
N ALA A 395 17.31 -4.67 -5.77
CA ALA A 395 17.40 -5.59 -4.64
C ALA A 395 16.00 -6.01 -4.12
N SER A 396 15.04 -5.09 -4.16
CA SER A 396 13.64 -5.33 -3.76
C SER A 396 12.93 -6.32 -4.67
N GLU A 397 13.08 -6.12 -5.98
CA GLU A 397 12.43 -6.96 -6.97
C GLU A 397 12.98 -8.38 -6.88
N VAL A 398 14.29 -8.53 -6.68
CA VAL A 398 14.93 -9.82 -6.43
C VAL A 398 14.41 -10.46 -5.13
N GLN A 399 14.30 -9.71 -4.03
CA GLN A 399 13.80 -10.24 -2.76
C GLN A 399 12.32 -10.67 -2.85
N ARG A 400 11.47 -9.86 -3.51
CA ARG A 400 10.06 -10.19 -3.75
C ARG A 400 9.93 -11.44 -4.61
N LEU A 401 10.63 -11.48 -5.75
CA LEU A 401 10.63 -12.64 -6.63
C LEU A 401 11.16 -13.90 -5.94
N SER A 402 12.14 -13.78 -5.03
CA SER A 402 12.63 -14.90 -4.22
C SER A 402 11.56 -15.42 -3.25
N LEU A 403 10.78 -14.52 -2.64
CA LEU A 403 9.67 -14.89 -1.75
C LEU A 403 8.52 -15.55 -2.53
N ASP A 404 8.15 -15.00 -3.68
CA ASP A 404 7.15 -15.56 -4.59
C ASP A 404 7.58 -16.96 -5.09
N LEU A 405 8.87 -17.11 -5.43
CA LEU A 405 9.45 -18.40 -5.83
C LEU A 405 9.40 -19.43 -4.70
N SER A 406 9.66 -19.03 -3.46
CA SER A 406 9.55 -19.91 -2.28
C SER A 406 8.11 -20.39 -2.05
N THR A 407 7.14 -19.48 -2.19
CA THR A 407 5.71 -19.81 -2.13
C THR A 407 5.32 -20.78 -3.24
N ALA A 408 5.66 -20.48 -4.49
CA ALA A 408 5.37 -21.34 -5.63
C ALA A 408 6.02 -22.73 -5.47
N THR A 409 7.24 -22.79 -4.93
CA THR A 409 7.93 -24.06 -4.63
C THR A 409 7.17 -24.88 -3.59
N SER A 410 6.65 -24.23 -2.54
CA SER A 410 5.85 -24.88 -1.50
C SER A 410 4.53 -25.42 -2.05
N GLU A 411 3.89 -24.70 -2.97
CA GLU A 411 2.67 -25.16 -3.65
C GLU A 411 2.93 -26.38 -4.55
N ILE A 412 4.02 -26.36 -5.32
CA ILE A 412 4.44 -27.50 -6.14
C ILE A 412 4.67 -28.74 -5.27
N GLN A 413 5.30 -28.59 -4.10
CA GLN A 413 5.50 -29.70 -3.18
C GLN A 413 4.18 -30.29 -2.68
N ARG A 414 3.19 -29.45 -2.36
CA ARG A 414 1.85 -29.92 -1.97
C ARG A 414 1.17 -30.67 -3.11
N PHE A 415 1.15 -30.11 -4.32
CA PHE A 415 0.57 -30.79 -5.47
C PHE A 415 1.27 -32.11 -5.80
N SER A 416 2.58 -32.19 -5.62
CA SER A 416 3.32 -33.45 -5.77
C SER A 416 2.90 -34.49 -4.73
N ALA A 417 2.63 -34.08 -3.48
CA ALA A 417 2.14 -34.99 -2.43
C ALA A 417 0.71 -35.47 -2.72
N ASP A 418 -0.17 -34.57 -3.19
CA ASP A 418 -1.54 -34.89 -3.59
C ASP A 418 -1.54 -35.85 -4.78
N GLN A 419 -0.68 -35.62 -5.78
CA GLN A 419 -0.51 -36.52 -6.93
C GLN A 419 -0.07 -37.92 -6.49
N SER A 420 0.88 -38.02 -5.56
CA SER A 420 1.32 -39.31 -5.00
C SER A 420 0.16 -40.04 -4.31
N THR A 421 -0.64 -39.30 -3.52
CA THR A 421 -1.83 -39.84 -2.84
C THR A 421 -2.87 -40.36 -3.84
N ALA A 422 -3.21 -39.55 -4.85
CA ALA A 422 -4.14 -39.95 -5.90
C ALA A 422 -3.62 -41.17 -6.69
N THR A 423 -2.31 -41.24 -6.96
CA THR A 423 -1.68 -42.38 -7.63
C THR A 423 -1.83 -43.66 -6.81
N ASN A 424 -1.58 -43.60 -5.49
CA ASN A 424 -1.77 -44.73 -4.59
C ASN A 424 -3.23 -45.18 -4.53
N GLU A 425 -4.18 -44.23 -4.53
CA GLU A 425 -5.60 -44.55 -4.55
C GLU A 425 -6.04 -45.22 -5.85
N ILE A 426 -5.54 -44.75 -7.00
CA ILE A 426 -5.75 -45.40 -8.30
C ILE A 426 -5.20 -46.84 -8.28
N GLN A 427 -4.01 -47.05 -7.73
CA GLN A 427 -3.45 -48.40 -7.61
C GLN A 427 -4.32 -49.32 -6.74
N ARG A 428 -4.83 -48.82 -5.61
CA ARG A 428 -5.76 -49.56 -4.75
C ARG A 428 -7.03 -49.92 -5.51
N LEU A 429 -7.67 -48.95 -6.16
CA LEU A 429 -8.89 -49.17 -6.94
C LEU A 429 -8.68 -50.16 -8.10
N SER A 430 -7.50 -50.14 -8.72
CA SER A 430 -7.14 -51.11 -9.75
C SER A 430 -7.04 -52.54 -9.20
N LEU A 431 -6.53 -52.70 -7.97
CA LEU A 431 -6.45 -54.00 -7.29
C LEU A 431 -7.85 -54.53 -6.92
N ASP A 432 -8.68 -53.64 -6.38
CA ASP A 432 -10.08 -53.95 -6.04
C ASP A 432 -10.86 -54.39 -7.28
N LEU A 433 -10.68 -53.68 -8.41
CA LEU A 433 -11.31 -54.02 -9.68
C LEU A 433 -10.85 -55.40 -10.20
N SER A 434 -9.57 -55.72 -10.10
CA SER A 434 -9.04 -57.04 -10.47
C SER A 434 -9.65 -58.16 -9.62
N THR A 435 -9.83 -57.89 -8.33
CA THR A 435 -10.44 -58.83 -7.38
C THR A 435 -11.92 -59.07 -7.74
N ALA A 436 -12.68 -57.99 -7.93
CA ALA A 436 -14.08 -58.07 -8.35
C ALA A 436 -14.25 -58.79 -9.68
N THR A 437 -13.35 -58.55 -10.64
CA THR A 437 -13.35 -59.26 -11.94
C THR A 437 -13.13 -60.76 -11.77
N SER A 438 -12.20 -61.16 -10.91
CA SER A 438 -11.93 -62.58 -10.62
C SER A 438 -13.13 -63.24 -9.93
N GLU A 439 -13.81 -62.52 -9.04
CA GLU A 439 -15.01 -63.02 -8.36
C GLU A 439 -16.18 -63.20 -9.33
N ILE A 440 -16.38 -62.26 -10.27
CA ILE A 440 -17.37 -62.39 -11.35
C ILE A 440 -17.07 -63.62 -12.21
N GLN A 441 -15.81 -63.87 -12.58
CA GLN A 441 -15.42 -65.06 -13.34
C GLN A 441 -15.75 -66.36 -12.59
N ARG A 442 -15.46 -66.42 -11.28
CA ARG A 442 -15.82 -67.57 -10.44
C ARG A 442 -17.33 -67.78 -10.41
N LEU A 443 -18.11 -66.73 -10.14
CA LEU A 443 -19.58 -66.79 -10.11
C LEU A 443 -20.15 -67.22 -11.47
N SER A 444 -19.53 -66.81 -12.57
CA SER A 444 -19.92 -67.25 -13.91
C SER A 444 -19.68 -68.75 -14.13
N LEU A 445 -18.59 -69.30 -13.60
CA LEU A 445 -18.31 -70.75 -13.65
C LEU A 445 -19.29 -71.55 -12.79
N ASP A 446 -19.57 -71.07 -11.58
CA ASP A 446 -20.54 -71.67 -10.67
C ASP A 446 -21.93 -71.69 -11.32
N LEU A 447 -22.34 -70.58 -11.95
CA LEU A 447 -23.59 -70.49 -12.69
C LEU A 447 -23.66 -71.48 -13.87
N SER A 448 -22.57 -71.63 -14.63
CA SER A 448 -22.51 -72.63 -15.71
C SER A 448 -22.66 -74.05 -15.17
N THR A 449 -22.03 -74.34 -14.03
CA THR A 449 -22.11 -75.66 -13.38
C THR A 449 -23.53 -75.96 -12.93
N ALA A 450 -24.16 -75.01 -12.23
CA ALA A 450 -25.56 -75.12 -11.82
C ALA A 450 -26.51 -75.29 -13.02
N THR A 451 -26.26 -74.56 -14.11
CA THR A 451 -27.05 -74.68 -15.35
C THR A 451 -26.94 -76.08 -15.96
N ASN A 452 -25.73 -76.64 -16.03
CA ASN A 452 -25.51 -78.00 -16.53
C ASN A 452 -26.19 -79.05 -15.63
N GLU A 453 -26.15 -78.85 -14.31
CA GLU A 453 -26.82 -79.75 -13.36
C GLU A 453 -28.34 -79.70 -13.51
N ILE A 454 -28.92 -78.51 -13.69
CA ILE A 454 -30.35 -78.33 -14.01
C ILE A 454 -30.70 -79.06 -15.32
N GLN A 455 -29.88 -78.93 -16.37
CA GLN A 455 -30.10 -79.65 -17.63
C GLN A 455 -30.07 -81.17 -17.45
N ARG A 456 -29.11 -81.70 -16.68
CA ARG A 456 -29.03 -83.13 -16.36
C ARG A 456 -30.28 -83.60 -15.62
N LEU A 457 -30.67 -82.88 -14.56
CA LEU A 457 -31.86 -83.20 -13.78
C LEU A 457 -33.14 -83.15 -14.64
N SER A 458 -33.22 -82.20 -15.58
CA SER A 458 -34.32 -82.13 -16.55
C SER A 458 -34.36 -83.35 -17.48
N LEU A 459 -33.20 -83.86 -17.90
CA LEU A 459 -33.09 -85.05 -18.73
C LEU A 459 -33.48 -86.31 -17.95
N ASP A 460 -32.96 -86.46 -16.73
CA ASP A 460 -33.30 -87.55 -15.81
C ASP A 460 -34.82 -87.58 -15.55
N LEU A 461 -35.44 -86.41 -15.34
CA LEU A 461 -36.88 -86.28 -15.17
C LEU A 461 -37.66 -86.72 -16.42
N THR A 462 -37.16 -86.39 -17.60
CA THR A 462 -37.78 -86.81 -18.88
C THR A 462 -37.70 -88.32 -19.05
N MET A 463 -36.53 -88.93 -18.80
CA MET A 463 -36.35 -90.38 -18.84
C MET A 463 -37.23 -91.10 -17.81
N ALA A 464 -37.40 -90.53 -16.62
CA ALA A 464 -38.29 -91.07 -15.61
C ALA A 464 -39.77 -91.04 -16.07
N ASN A 465 -40.20 -89.95 -16.72
CA ASN A 465 -41.53 -89.85 -17.33
C ASN A 465 -41.73 -90.88 -18.47
N ASP A 466 -40.76 -91.05 -19.36
CA ASP A 466 -40.84 -92.05 -20.45
C ASP A 466 -40.94 -93.46 -19.86
N ARG A 467 -40.14 -93.76 -18.85
CA ARG A 467 -40.18 -95.06 -18.15
C ARG A 467 -41.51 -95.29 -17.44
N GLN A 468 -42.11 -94.24 -16.88
CA GLN A 468 -43.46 -94.30 -16.32
C GLN A 468 -44.49 -94.61 -17.41
N MET A 469 -44.39 -94.01 -18.60
CA MET A 469 -45.27 -94.30 -19.74
C MET A 469 -45.11 -95.74 -20.24
N ASP A 470 -43.88 -96.24 -20.40
CA ASP A 470 -43.60 -97.62 -20.80
C ASP A 470 -44.14 -98.64 -19.77
N LEU A 471 -43.94 -98.37 -18.48
CA LEU A 471 -44.52 -99.18 -17.41
C LEU A 471 -46.05 -99.18 -17.47
N SER A 472 -46.67 -98.03 -17.76
CA SER A 472 -48.11 -97.92 -17.95
C SER A 472 -48.58 -98.75 -19.15
N ALA A 473 -47.91 -98.65 -20.30
CA ALA A 473 -48.24 -99.43 -21.51
C ALA A 473 -48.05 -100.95 -21.31
N THR A 474 -47.00 -101.34 -20.57
CA THR A 474 -46.75 -102.73 -20.21
C THR A 474 -47.84 -103.26 -19.29
N LEU A 475 -48.29 -102.44 -18.33
CA LEU A 475 -49.40 -102.78 -17.45
C LEU A 475 -50.71 -102.97 -18.25
N ASP A 476 -50.97 -102.10 -19.23
CA ASP A 476 -52.13 -102.22 -20.14
C ASP A 476 -52.05 -103.50 -20.98
N SER A 477 -50.89 -103.81 -21.56
CA SER A 477 -50.67 -105.03 -22.35
C SER A 477 -50.80 -106.30 -21.51
N LEU A 478 -50.27 -106.31 -20.29
CA LEU A 478 -50.42 -107.45 -19.36
C LEU A 478 -51.89 -107.64 -18.97
N SER A 479 -52.62 -106.54 -18.78
CA SER A 479 -54.05 -106.58 -18.52
C SER A 479 -54.81 -107.18 -19.70
N ALA A 480 -54.49 -106.78 -20.94
CA ALA A 480 -55.09 -107.35 -22.16
C ALA A 480 -54.70 -108.81 -22.40
N GLN A 481 -53.44 -109.21 -22.14
CA GLN A 481 -53.02 -110.61 -22.21
C GLN A 481 -53.74 -111.46 -21.17
N HIS A 482 -53.94 -110.94 -19.95
CA HIS A 482 -54.70 -111.61 -18.92
C HIS A 482 -56.14 -111.87 -19.38
N GLU A 483 -56.80 -110.87 -19.98
CA GLU A 483 -58.12 -111.03 -20.60
C GLU A 483 -58.12 -112.06 -21.75
N GLY A 484 -57.12 -112.01 -22.63
CA GLY A 484 -57.00 -112.91 -23.78
C GLY A 484 -56.71 -114.37 -23.39
N LEU A 485 -55.83 -114.60 -22.41
CA LEU A 485 -55.60 -115.92 -21.82
C LEU A 485 -56.86 -116.44 -21.15
N SER A 486 -57.57 -115.60 -20.41
CA SER A 486 -58.88 -115.96 -19.83
C SER A 486 -59.85 -116.45 -20.92
N ALA A 487 -59.98 -115.73 -22.03
CA ALA A 487 -60.83 -116.11 -23.16
C ALA A 487 -60.35 -117.36 -23.92
N HIS A 488 -59.04 -117.53 -24.14
CA HIS A 488 -58.49 -118.70 -24.83
C HIS A 488 -58.65 -119.98 -24.01
N THR A 489 -58.52 -119.87 -22.69
CA THR A 489 -58.78 -120.98 -21.77
C THR A 489 -60.23 -121.45 -21.94
N SER A 490 -61.18 -120.51 -22.03
CA SER A 490 -62.60 -120.83 -22.32
C SER A 490 -62.82 -121.50 -23.69
N GLU A 491 -62.07 -121.13 -24.74
CA GLU A 491 -62.22 -121.74 -26.09
C GLU A 491 -61.54 -123.11 -26.22
N VAL A 492 -60.39 -123.33 -25.57
CA VAL A 492 -59.73 -124.66 -25.54
C VAL A 492 -60.64 -125.68 -24.87
N GLU A 493 -61.27 -125.31 -23.76
CA GLU A 493 -62.29 -126.13 -23.10
C GLU A 493 -63.41 -126.51 -24.08
N ARG A 494 -63.85 -125.57 -24.93
CA ARG A 494 -64.89 -125.80 -25.94
C ARG A 494 -64.43 -126.72 -27.09
N ARG A 495 -63.21 -126.58 -27.59
CA ARG A 495 -62.68 -127.40 -28.70
C ARG A 495 -62.29 -128.81 -28.26
N LEU A 496 -61.78 -128.99 -27.04
CA LEU A 496 -61.56 -130.32 -26.49
C LEU A 496 -62.87 -131.13 -26.48
N ALA A 497 -64.00 -130.48 -26.17
CA ALA A 497 -65.31 -131.11 -26.20
C ALA A 497 -65.72 -131.60 -27.60
N LEU A 498 -65.35 -130.88 -28.68
CA LEU A 498 -65.67 -131.24 -30.06
C LEU A 498 -64.73 -132.31 -30.65
N LEU A 499 -63.43 -132.27 -30.34
CA LEU A 499 -62.44 -133.21 -30.88
C LEU A 499 -62.66 -134.64 -30.38
N HIS A 500 -63.18 -134.78 -29.15
CA HIS A 500 -63.63 -136.05 -28.58
C HIS A 500 -64.78 -136.72 -29.35
N GLN A 501 -65.49 -136.00 -30.22
CA GLN A 501 -66.62 -136.53 -30.99
C GLN A 501 -66.25 -136.98 -32.42
N SER A 502 -65.04 -136.69 -32.92
CA SER A 502 -64.68 -136.97 -34.32
C SER A 502 -64.30 -138.42 -34.60
N TRP A 503 -64.63 -138.90 -35.81
CA TRP A 503 -64.44 -140.28 -36.26
C TRP A 503 -62.97 -140.71 -36.44
N SER A 504 -62.07 -139.80 -36.81
CA SER A 504 -60.62 -140.06 -36.92
C SER A 504 -59.96 -140.24 -35.55
N TRP A 505 -60.45 -139.54 -34.51
CA TRP A 505 -60.04 -139.76 -33.12
C TRP A 505 -60.48 -141.12 -32.60
N ARG A 506 -61.64 -141.62 -33.07
CA ARG A 506 -62.15 -142.96 -32.73
C ARG A 506 -61.41 -144.10 -33.46
N LEU A 507 -60.96 -143.91 -34.70
CA LEU A 507 -60.25 -144.95 -35.49
C LEU A 507 -58.76 -145.14 -35.15
N THR A 508 -58.06 -144.10 -34.68
CA THR A 508 -56.61 -144.17 -34.36
C THR A 508 -56.30 -144.53 -32.90
N LYS A 509 -57.33 -144.93 -32.14
CA LYS A 509 -57.21 -145.35 -30.73
C LYS A 509 -56.17 -146.48 -30.51
N PRO A 510 -56.10 -147.54 -31.33
CA PRO A 510 -55.15 -148.63 -31.11
C PRO A 510 -53.68 -148.20 -31.29
N LEU A 511 -53.41 -147.28 -32.21
CA LEU A 511 -52.05 -146.81 -32.51
C LEU A 511 -51.51 -145.81 -31.47
N ARG A 512 -52.38 -145.11 -30.74
CA ARG A 512 -51.96 -144.19 -29.67
C ARG A 512 -51.66 -144.88 -28.36
N TRP A 513 -52.27 -146.04 -28.12
CA TRP A 513 -51.82 -146.92 -27.05
C TRP A 513 -50.37 -147.35 -27.29
N ALA A 514 -49.99 -147.68 -28.53
CA ALA A 514 -48.61 -148.01 -28.88
C ALA A 514 -47.63 -146.81 -28.78
N LYS A 515 -48.04 -145.59 -29.18
CA LYS A 515 -47.16 -144.40 -29.10
C LYS A 515 -46.91 -143.90 -27.66
N THR A 516 -47.81 -144.18 -26.74
CA THR A 516 -47.65 -143.77 -25.33
C THR A 516 -46.65 -144.67 -24.59
N ILE A 517 -46.44 -145.90 -25.06
CA ILE A 517 -45.43 -146.83 -24.50
C ILE A 517 -44.00 -146.38 -24.80
N ILE A 518 -43.76 -145.63 -25.89
CA ILE A 518 -42.40 -145.15 -26.25
C ILE A 518 -42.04 -143.82 -25.57
N ARG A 519 -43.00 -143.06 -25.05
CA ARG A 519 -42.73 -141.76 -24.38
C ARG A 519 -42.75 -141.83 -22.85
N ARG A 520 -42.76 -143.04 -22.28
CA ARG A 520 -42.50 -143.28 -20.85
C ARG A 520 -41.07 -143.79 -20.60
N GLN A 521 -40.11 -143.14 -21.25
CA GLN A 521 -38.77 -142.93 -20.71
C GLN A 521 -38.47 -141.44 -20.77
#